data_AF-A0A543AGE0-F1
#
_entry.id   AF-A0A543AGE0-F1
#
_cell.length_a   1.000
_cell.length_b   1.000
_cell.length_c   1.000
_cell.angle_alpha   90.00
_cell.angle_beta   90.00
_cell.angle_gamma   90.00
#
_symmetry.space_group_name_H-M   'P 1'
#
loop_
_entity.id
_entity.type
_entity.pdbx_description
1 polymer ?
#
loop_
_entity_poly.entity_id
_entity_poly.type
_entity_poly.pdbx_seq_one_letter_code
_entity_poly.pdbx_strand_id
1 'polypeptide(L)'
;MKHSLSTLAAVALITLTGCSSDDTEAISATPPPAPIEAANQPSNALQPNPDGYEMRVMYQWIPELPSIKPAEVRLKIQIQDQAHGTRELYITPASSHEQMPSIDSGQYLIKDFQVPAGGTFTAQGSVSNPPNEGRLTCLVVELEQQVVLDYQETSAGSNESLSCIGFTHDEHDYKTGPARPLSVSPPHTN
;
A
#
# COMPACT_ATOMS: atom_id res chain seq x y z
N MET A 1 28.14 -8.45 51.81
CA MET A 1 27.36 -9.44 52.59
C MET A 1 25.89 -9.17 52.35
N LYS A 2 25.15 -10.22 51.95
CA LYS A 2 23.71 -10.51 52.18
C LYS A 2 22.69 -9.39 51.91
N HIS A 3 22.02 -9.45 50.77
CA HIS A 3 20.62 -9.93 50.56
C HIS A 3 19.55 -8.90 50.96
N SER A 4 18.71 -8.48 50.01
CA SER A 4 17.31 -8.95 50.00
C SER A 4 16.61 -8.68 48.66
N LEU A 5 15.71 -9.61 48.34
CA LEU A 5 14.91 -9.74 47.12
C LEU A 5 13.56 -8.99 47.21
N SER A 6 13.00 -8.77 46.01
CA SER A 6 11.57 -8.84 45.64
C SER A 6 10.60 -7.78 46.17
N THR A 7 9.88 -7.13 45.23
CA THR A 7 8.46 -6.82 45.42
C THR A 7 7.72 -6.90 44.08
N LEU A 8 6.55 -7.53 44.16
CA LEU A 8 5.67 -8.04 43.10
C LEU A 8 4.98 -6.97 42.25
N ALA A 9 4.51 -7.46 41.09
CA ALA A 9 3.59 -6.84 40.16
C ALA A 9 2.26 -6.39 40.80
N ALA A 10 1.72 -5.29 40.28
CA ALA A 10 0.30 -4.95 40.40
C ALA A 10 -0.30 -4.89 38.99
N VAL A 11 -1.03 -5.94 38.63
CA VAL A 11 -1.93 -5.95 37.46
C VAL A 11 -3.21 -5.25 37.90
N ALA A 12 -3.47 -4.08 37.34
CA ALA A 12 -4.74 -3.39 37.53
C ALA A 12 -5.76 -3.93 36.53
N LEU A 13 -6.72 -4.71 37.01
CA LEU A 13 -7.94 -5.05 36.27
C LEU A 13 -8.85 -3.81 36.26
N ILE A 14 -9.08 -3.21 35.09
CA ILE A 14 -10.10 -2.19 34.91
C ILE A 14 -11.34 -2.88 34.37
N THR A 15 -12.34 -3.09 35.22
CA THR A 15 -13.69 -3.49 34.82
C THR A 15 -14.48 -2.23 34.44
N LEU A 16 -14.66 -1.99 33.14
CA LEU A 16 -15.61 -1.01 32.62
C LEU A 16 -16.90 -1.73 32.22
N THR A 17 -17.85 -1.76 33.14
CA THR A 17 -19.28 -1.93 32.84
C THR A 17 -19.86 -0.56 32.50
N GLY A 18 -20.14 -0.34 31.22
CA GLY A 18 -20.91 0.79 30.73
C GLY A 18 -21.83 0.29 29.63
N CYS A 19 -23.01 -0.21 30.00
CA CYS A 19 -24.12 -0.42 29.09
C CYS A 19 -24.74 0.95 28.77
N SER A 20 -24.60 1.39 27.53
CA SER A 20 -25.52 2.35 26.93
C SER A 20 -25.77 1.88 25.51
N SER A 21 -26.97 1.32 25.34
CA SER A 21 -27.52 0.86 24.07
C SER A 21 -27.88 2.08 23.23
N ASP A 22 -26.97 2.47 22.35
CA ASP A 22 -27.31 3.10 21.10
C ASP A 22 -26.92 2.11 20.02
N ASP A 23 -27.91 1.48 19.39
CA ASP A 23 -27.78 0.66 18.18
C ASP A 23 -27.37 1.59 17.02
N THR A 24 -26.14 2.06 17.06
CA THR A 24 -25.43 2.43 15.85
C THR A 24 -24.93 1.13 15.28
N GLU A 25 -25.50 0.68 14.16
CA GLU A 25 -24.89 -0.35 13.33
C GLU A 25 -23.46 0.09 13.06
N ALA A 26 -22.52 -0.43 13.85
CA ALA A 26 -21.11 -0.35 13.57
C ALA A 26 -20.95 -1.18 12.30
N ILE A 27 -20.98 -0.48 11.17
CA ILE A 27 -20.50 -1.00 9.90
C ILE A 27 -19.07 -1.40 10.22
N SER A 28 -18.87 -2.69 10.49
CA SER A 28 -17.58 -3.28 10.76
C SER A 28 -16.84 -3.20 9.43
N ALA A 29 -16.23 -2.04 9.17
CA ALA A 29 -15.32 -1.86 8.06
C ALA A 29 -14.16 -2.80 8.35
N THR A 30 -14.20 -3.98 7.73
CA THR A 30 -13.08 -4.91 7.73
C THR A 30 -11.87 -4.09 7.31
N PRO A 31 -10.80 -4.03 8.12
CA PRO A 31 -9.60 -3.32 7.71
C PRO A 31 -9.16 -3.89 6.35
N PRO A 32 -8.72 -3.03 5.42
CA PRO A 32 -8.25 -3.52 4.13
C PRO A 32 -7.18 -4.59 4.37
N PRO A 33 -7.25 -5.73 3.65
CA PRO A 33 -6.29 -6.81 3.82
C PRO A 33 -4.88 -6.28 3.62
N ALA A 34 -3.90 -6.89 4.31
CA ALA A 34 -2.51 -6.55 4.08
C ALA A 34 -2.19 -6.73 2.58
N PRO A 35 -1.33 -5.91 1.96
CA PRO A 35 -1.08 -5.93 0.52
C PRO A 35 -0.67 -7.31 0.01
N ILE A 36 0.06 -8.05 0.84
CA ILE A 36 0.48 -9.42 0.56
C ILE A 36 -0.72 -10.40 0.57
N GLU A 37 -1.70 -10.19 1.45
CA GLU A 37 -2.91 -11.01 1.50
C GLU A 37 -3.85 -10.70 0.33
N ALA A 38 -3.97 -9.40 -0.02
CA ALA A 38 -4.71 -8.95 -1.20
C ALA A 38 -4.13 -9.51 -2.50
N ALA A 39 -2.79 -9.52 -2.64
CA ALA A 39 -2.10 -10.08 -3.80
C ALA A 39 -2.25 -11.60 -3.96
N ASN A 40 -2.68 -12.32 -2.91
CA ASN A 40 -2.87 -13.77 -2.94
C ASN A 40 -4.32 -14.21 -3.24
N GLN A 41 -5.26 -13.28 -3.42
CA GLN A 41 -6.62 -13.62 -3.81
C GLN A 41 -6.66 -14.02 -5.30
N PRO A 42 -7.49 -15.03 -5.67
CA PRO A 42 -7.69 -15.37 -7.08
C PRO A 42 -8.19 -14.13 -7.82
N SER A 43 -7.43 -13.71 -8.83
CA SER A 43 -7.80 -12.58 -9.66
C SER A 43 -9.08 -12.95 -10.43
N ASN A 44 -10.20 -12.37 -10.01
CA ASN A 44 -11.36 -12.33 -10.88
C ASN A 44 -11.02 -11.35 -12.01
N ALA A 45 -11.21 -11.79 -13.25
CA ALA A 45 -11.08 -10.88 -14.39
C ALA A 45 -12.04 -9.71 -14.19
N LEU A 46 -11.53 -8.50 -14.33
CA LEU A 46 -12.34 -7.29 -14.20
C LEU A 46 -13.42 -7.26 -15.30
N GLN A 47 -14.66 -7.05 -14.91
CA GLN A 47 -15.76 -6.95 -15.86
C GLN A 47 -15.68 -5.62 -16.63
N PRO A 48 -15.93 -5.63 -17.96
CA PRO A 48 -15.96 -4.41 -18.76
C PRO A 48 -16.94 -3.36 -18.23
N ASN A 49 -16.49 -2.11 -18.06
CA ASN A 49 -17.33 -0.96 -17.70
C ASN A 49 -17.19 0.16 -18.77
N PRO A 50 -18.29 0.57 -19.45
CA PRO A 50 -18.26 1.62 -20.46
C PRO A 50 -18.00 3.03 -19.89
N ASP A 51 -18.26 3.24 -18.60
CA ASP A 51 -18.05 4.52 -17.94
C ASP A 51 -16.60 4.68 -17.42
N GLY A 52 -15.80 3.63 -17.51
CA GLY A 52 -14.44 3.56 -16.97
C GLY A 52 -14.40 2.85 -15.63
N TYR A 53 -13.35 3.09 -14.86
CA TYR A 53 -13.10 2.40 -13.60
C TYR A 53 -12.58 3.36 -12.54
N GLU A 54 -13.10 3.20 -11.32
CA GLU A 54 -12.55 3.87 -10.16
C GLU A 54 -11.38 3.07 -9.60
N MET A 55 -10.20 3.67 -9.65
CA MET A 55 -8.96 3.04 -9.27
C MET A 55 -8.44 3.63 -7.96
N ARG A 56 -7.79 2.78 -7.17
CA ARG A 56 -7.02 3.13 -5.99
C ARG A 56 -5.61 2.62 -6.12
N VAL A 57 -4.65 3.51 -5.95
CA VAL A 57 -3.24 3.15 -5.71
C VAL A 57 -2.94 3.37 -4.24
N MET A 58 -2.31 2.39 -3.61
CA MET A 58 -1.84 2.46 -2.23
C MET A 58 -0.33 2.25 -2.21
N TYR A 59 0.41 3.24 -1.72
CA TYR A 59 1.85 3.12 -1.48
C TYR A 59 2.11 2.90 0.00
N GLN A 60 3.02 1.98 0.33
CA GLN A 60 3.44 1.73 1.71
C GLN A 60 4.95 1.67 1.82
N TRP A 61 5.46 2.28 2.89
CA TRP A 61 6.84 2.15 3.31
C TRP A 61 6.99 1.04 4.36
N ILE A 62 7.87 0.09 4.07
CA ILE A 62 8.23 -1.01 4.97
C ILE A 62 9.70 -0.84 5.34
N PRO A 63 10.02 -0.19 6.48
CA PRO A 63 11.40 -0.01 6.89
C PRO A 63 12.07 -1.36 7.24
N GLU A 64 13.39 -1.45 7.09
CA GLU A 64 14.13 -2.64 7.55
C GLU A 64 14.15 -2.81 9.07
N LEU A 65 14.06 -1.68 9.79
CA LEU A 65 14.05 -1.59 11.24
C LEU A 65 12.91 -0.66 11.70
N PRO A 66 12.17 -1.00 12.76
CA PRO A 66 11.08 -0.17 13.27
C PRO A 66 11.49 1.25 13.72
N SER A 67 12.79 1.48 13.95
CA SER A 67 13.33 2.79 14.36
C SER A 67 13.55 3.76 13.20
N ILE A 68 13.45 3.28 11.96
CA ILE A 68 13.68 4.11 10.77
C ILE A 68 12.50 5.07 10.60
N LYS A 69 12.83 6.31 10.26
CA LYS A 69 11.87 7.40 10.12
C LYS A 69 10.93 7.18 8.94
N PRO A 70 9.83 7.96 8.87
CA PRO A 70 8.94 7.97 7.72
C PRO A 70 9.70 8.24 6.43
N ALA A 71 9.28 7.61 5.34
CA ALA A 71 9.94 7.78 4.05
C ALA A 71 9.30 8.92 3.26
N GLU A 72 10.10 9.90 2.86
CA GLU A 72 9.73 10.88 1.84
C GLU A 72 9.70 10.22 0.47
N VAL A 73 8.58 10.35 -0.26
CA VAL A 73 8.34 9.63 -1.51
C VAL A 73 8.01 10.54 -2.69
N ARG A 74 8.61 10.23 -3.84
CA ARG A 74 8.24 10.80 -5.15
C ARG A 74 7.30 9.84 -5.83
N LEU A 75 6.12 10.33 -6.15
CA LEU A 75 5.05 9.57 -6.76
C LEU A 75 4.69 10.19 -8.09
N LYS A 76 4.27 9.37 -9.04
CA LYS A 76 3.77 9.83 -10.33
C LYS A 76 2.69 8.88 -10.85
N ILE A 77 1.53 9.42 -11.21
CA ILE A 77 0.44 8.66 -11.84
C ILE A 77 0.17 9.28 -13.21
N GLN A 78 0.24 8.45 -14.25
CA GLN A 78 -0.08 8.83 -15.63
C GLN A 78 -1.19 7.95 -16.16
N ILE A 79 -2.15 8.56 -16.85
CA ILE A 79 -3.17 7.86 -17.63
C ILE A 79 -2.85 8.02 -19.11
N GLN A 80 -3.11 6.99 -19.90
CA GLN A 80 -3.12 7.06 -21.35
C GLN A 80 -4.49 6.62 -21.87
N ASP A 81 -5.16 7.47 -22.64
CA ASP A 81 -6.44 7.15 -23.28
C ASP A 81 -6.49 7.64 -24.73
N GLN A 82 -7.37 7.05 -25.55
CA GLN A 82 -7.43 7.37 -26.98
C GLN A 82 -7.89 8.81 -27.26
N ALA A 83 -8.71 9.39 -26.38
CA ALA A 83 -9.30 10.71 -26.61
C ALA A 83 -8.32 11.84 -26.27
N HIS A 84 -7.45 11.65 -25.27
CA HIS A 84 -6.60 12.71 -24.73
C HIS A 84 -5.11 12.39 -24.76
N GLY A 85 -4.70 11.19 -25.18
CA GLY A 85 -3.31 10.75 -25.11
C GLY A 85 -2.83 10.53 -23.67
N THR A 86 -1.55 10.76 -23.41
CA THR A 86 -0.97 10.62 -22.07
C THR A 86 -1.17 11.88 -21.24
N ARG A 87 -1.70 11.71 -20.02
CA ARG A 87 -1.96 12.78 -19.05
C ARG A 87 -1.33 12.44 -17.71
N GLU A 88 -0.67 13.41 -17.09
CA GLU A 88 -0.21 13.29 -15.71
C GLU A 88 -1.37 13.65 -14.77
N LEU A 89 -1.77 12.70 -13.91
CA LEU A 89 -2.83 12.94 -12.92
C LEU A 89 -2.27 13.41 -11.58
N TYR A 90 -1.10 12.91 -11.23
CA TYR A 90 -0.50 13.14 -9.92
C TYR A 90 1.01 13.08 -10.03
N ILE A 91 1.71 14.00 -9.38
CA ILE A 91 3.16 14.03 -9.29
C ILE A 91 3.58 14.68 -7.98
N THR A 92 4.60 14.14 -7.32
CA THR A 92 5.15 14.74 -6.09
C THR A 92 6.66 15.00 -6.16
N PRO A 93 7.11 16.16 -5.68
CA PRO A 93 6.30 17.36 -5.42
C PRO A 93 5.84 17.96 -6.76
N ALA A 94 4.69 18.62 -6.81
CA ALA A 94 4.22 19.28 -8.04
C ALA A 94 5.00 20.57 -8.34
N SER A 95 5.69 21.14 -7.34
CA SER A 95 6.56 22.31 -7.49
C SER A 95 7.75 22.26 -6.54
N SER A 96 8.77 23.10 -6.77
CA SER A 96 9.95 23.21 -5.90
C SER A 96 9.67 23.73 -4.49
N HIS A 97 8.47 24.28 -4.25
CA HIS A 97 8.07 24.84 -2.96
C HIS A 97 7.20 23.89 -2.15
N GLU A 98 6.76 22.78 -2.74
CA GLU A 98 5.92 21.80 -2.07
C GLU A 98 6.78 20.79 -1.32
N GLN A 99 6.34 20.46 -0.10
CA GLN A 99 7.01 19.46 0.71
C GLN A 99 6.77 18.06 0.11
N MET A 100 7.80 17.22 0.14
CA MET A 100 7.64 15.82 -0.25
C MET A 100 6.66 15.14 0.71
N PRO A 101 5.66 14.38 0.23
CA PRO A 101 4.84 13.58 1.13
C PRO A 101 5.71 12.51 1.81
N SER A 102 5.37 12.21 3.06
CA SER A 102 6.01 11.17 3.86
C SER A 102 5.05 10.02 4.16
N ILE A 103 5.55 8.78 4.16
CA ILE A 103 4.79 7.59 4.55
C ILE A 103 5.38 7.02 5.84
N ASP A 104 4.59 7.04 6.92
CA ASP A 104 4.94 6.36 8.17
C ASP A 104 4.92 4.84 8.00
N SER A 105 5.72 4.13 8.79
CA SER A 105 5.69 2.66 8.80
C SER A 105 4.30 2.13 9.13
N GLY A 106 3.81 1.20 8.31
CA GLY A 106 2.49 0.58 8.47
C GLY A 106 1.31 1.44 8.01
N GLN A 107 1.55 2.68 7.56
CA GLN A 107 0.53 3.53 6.94
C GLN A 107 0.57 3.44 5.41
N TYR A 108 -0.51 3.87 4.77
CA TYR A 108 -0.60 3.99 3.32
C TYR A 108 -0.75 5.44 2.91
N LEU A 109 -0.05 5.81 1.84
CA LEU A 109 -0.46 6.95 1.02
C LEU A 109 -1.39 6.43 -0.06
N ILE A 110 -2.64 6.86 0.00
CA ILE A 110 -3.73 6.38 -0.85
C ILE A 110 -4.07 7.45 -1.87
N LYS A 111 -4.23 7.06 -3.14
CA LYS A 111 -4.73 7.94 -4.20
C LYS A 111 -5.79 7.24 -5.02
N ASP A 112 -6.98 7.84 -5.01
CA ASP A 112 -8.11 7.40 -5.83
C ASP A 112 -8.21 8.28 -7.09
N PHE A 113 -8.54 7.68 -8.22
CA PHE A 113 -8.67 8.36 -9.51
C PHE A 113 -9.52 7.55 -10.49
N GLN A 114 -9.99 8.21 -11.54
CA GLN A 114 -10.82 7.60 -12.58
C GLN A 114 -10.00 7.30 -13.83
N VAL A 115 -10.14 6.09 -14.36
CA VAL A 115 -9.54 5.67 -15.63
C VAL A 115 -10.66 5.50 -16.66
N PRO A 116 -10.66 6.28 -17.76
CA PRO A 116 -11.67 6.15 -18.80
C PRO A 116 -11.72 4.73 -19.39
N ALA A 117 -12.87 4.33 -19.91
CA ALA A 117 -13.01 3.04 -20.58
C ALA A 117 -11.98 2.87 -21.72
N GLY A 118 -11.29 1.73 -21.73
CA GLY A 118 -10.20 1.45 -22.67
C GLY A 118 -8.91 2.25 -22.41
N GLY A 119 -8.86 3.06 -21.36
CA GLY A 119 -7.66 3.73 -20.91
C GLY A 119 -6.73 2.80 -20.11
N THR A 120 -5.46 3.20 -20.05
CA THR A 120 -4.43 2.54 -19.26
C THR A 120 -3.80 3.52 -18.30
N PHE A 121 -3.09 3.03 -17.28
CA PHE A 121 -2.35 3.91 -16.39
C PHE A 121 -1.10 3.25 -15.82
N THR A 122 -0.16 4.10 -15.43
CA THR A 122 1.06 3.71 -14.72
C THR A 122 1.17 4.53 -13.45
N ALA A 123 1.44 3.86 -12.33
CA ALA A 123 1.64 4.44 -11.02
C ALA A 123 3.07 4.12 -10.53
N GLN A 124 3.91 5.15 -10.47
CA GLN A 124 5.33 5.04 -10.14
C GLN A 124 5.61 5.61 -8.75
N GLY A 125 6.60 5.05 -8.07
CA GLY A 125 7.03 5.51 -6.75
C GLY A 125 8.53 5.32 -6.54
N SER A 126 9.16 6.25 -5.83
CA SER A 126 10.52 6.08 -5.32
C SER A 126 10.71 6.77 -3.98
N VAL A 127 11.62 6.25 -3.16
CA VAL A 127 11.98 6.84 -1.87
C VAL A 127 13.09 7.85 -2.07
N SER A 128 12.88 9.06 -1.57
CA SER A 128 13.90 10.12 -1.56
C SER A 128 14.71 10.11 -0.27
N ASN A 129 14.08 9.82 0.88
CA ASN A 129 14.73 9.87 2.19
C ASN A 129 13.95 9.04 3.23
N PRO A 130 14.58 8.17 4.03
CA PRO A 130 15.97 7.72 3.90
C PRO A 130 16.14 6.82 2.67
N PRO A 131 17.12 7.09 1.79
CA PRO A 131 17.37 6.19 0.66
C PRO A 131 17.90 4.86 1.21
N ASN A 132 17.42 3.75 0.66
CA ASN A 132 17.95 2.40 0.93
C ASN A 132 17.75 1.84 2.35
N GLU A 133 16.79 2.35 3.14
CA GLU A 133 16.54 1.85 4.51
C GLU A 133 15.20 1.09 4.63
N GLY A 134 14.79 0.40 3.57
CA GLY A 134 13.50 -0.30 3.52
C GLY A 134 13.04 -0.60 2.12
N ARG A 135 11.75 -0.91 2.02
CA ARG A 135 11.06 -1.29 0.79
C ARG A 135 9.85 -0.39 0.59
N LEU A 136 9.67 0.07 -0.64
CA LEU A 136 8.45 0.75 -1.04
C LEU A 136 7.59 -0.26 -1.80
N THR A 137 6.34 -0.38 -1.40
CA THR A 137 5.34 -1.19 -2.09
C THR A 137 4.32 -0.31 -2.78
N CYS A 138 3.67 -0.87 -3.78
CA CYS A 138 2.53 -0.29 -4.43
C CYS A 138 1.51 -1.38 -4.73
N LEU A 139 0.25 -1.09 -4.41
CA LEU A 139 -0.90 -1.94 -4.65
C LEU A 139 -1.92 -1.15 -5.47
N VAL A 140 -2.40 -1.77 -6.54
CA VAL A 140 -3.47 -1.23 -7.39
C VAL A 140 -4.74 -2.05 -7.19
N VAL A 141 -5.84 -1.36 -6.90
CA VAL A 141 -7.17 -1.96 -6.74
C VAL A 141 -8.19 -1.20 -7.56
N GLU A 142 -9.05 -1.91 -8.27
CA GLU A 142 -10.30 -1.36 -8.82
C GLU A 142 -11.38 -1.42 -7.73
N LEU A 143 -12.03 -0.30 -7.43
CA LEU A 143 -12.82 -0.12 -6.20
C LEU A 143 -14.21 -0.72 -6.24
N GLU A 144 -14.89 -0.73 -7.40
CA GLU A 144 -16.28 -1.19 -7.49
C GLU A 144 -16.37 -2.72 -7.40
N GLN A 145 -15.47 -3.42 -8.09
CA GLN A 145 -15.40 -4.88 -8.13
C GLN A 145 -14.37 -5.43 -7.12
N GLN A 146 -13.62 -4.55 -6.45
CA GLN A 146 -12.60 -4.88 -5.45
C GLN A 146 -11.51 -5.82 -5.98
N VAL A 147 -11.12 -5.62 -7.24
CA VAL A 147 -10.13 -6.47 -7.91
C VAL A 147 -8.73 -5.86 -7.75
N VAL A 148 -7.78 -6.64 -7.23
CA VAL A 148 -6.36 -6.28 -7.24
C VAL A 148 -5.82 -6.46 -8.66
N LEU A 149 -5.31 -5.38 -9.25
CA LEU A 149 -4.75 -5.42 -10.61
C LEU A 149 -3.24 -5.67 -10.61
N ASP A 150 -2.51 -5.06 -9.68
CA ASP A 150 -1.05 -5.17 -9.62
C ASP A 150 -0.53 -4.94 -8.21
N TYR A 151 0.59 -5.59 -7.90
CA TYR A 151 1.35 -5.39 -6.68
C TYR A 151 2.83 -5.45 -7.01
N GLN A 152 3.57 -4.40 -6.65
CA GLN A 152 5.00 -4.30 -6.85
C GLN A 152 5.69 -3.88 -5.55
N GLU A 153 6.92 -4.35 -5.38
CA GLU A 153 7.74 -4.07 -4.20
C GLU A 153 9.20 -3.89 -4.63
N THR A 154 9.86 -2.84 -4.12
CA THR A 154 11.30 -2.66 -4.33
C THR A 154 12.10 -3.65 -3.49
N SER A 155 13.31 -3.98 -3.93
CA SER A 155 14.26 -4.66 -3.05
C SER A 155 14.66 -3.76 -1.89
N ALA A 156 14.94 -4.36 -0.73
CA ALA A 156 15.44 -3.62 0.41
C ALA A 156 16.80 -3.01 0.06
N GLY A 157 17.03 -1.75 0.42
CA GLY A 157 18.27 -1.08 0.08
C GLY A 157 18.42 -0.66 -1.38
N SER A 158 17.34 -0.71 -2.17
CA SER A 158 17.35 -0.33 -3.58
C SER A 158 16.95 1.13 -3.79
N ASN A 159 17.64 1.81 -4.73
CA ASN A 159 17.25 3.12 -5.25
C ASN A 159 16.30 3.01 -6.47
N GLU A 160 15.85 1.79 -6.80
CA GLU A 160 14.96 1.56 -7.92
C GLU A 160 13.60 2.24 -7.68
N SER A 161 13.07 2.84 -8.74
CA SER A 161 11.66 3.23 -8.77
C SER A 161 10.81 1.98 -8.98
N LEU A 162 9.74 1.85 -8.20
CA LEU A 162 8.68 0.90 -8.50
C LEU A 162 7.75 1.47 -9.57
N SER A 163 7.09 0.58 -10.31
CA SER A 163 6.07 0.95 -11.29
C SER A 163 4.96 -0.09 -11.25
N CYS A 164 3.84 0.24 -10.62
CA CYS A 164 2.61 -0.51 -10.83
C CYS A 164 1.97 -0.08 -12.14
N ILE A 165 1.32 -1.03 -12.79
CA ILE A 165 0.53 -0.77 -13.99
C ILE A 165 -0.92 -1.18 -13.74
N GLY A 166 -1.86 -0.34 -14.19
CA GLY A 166 -3.21 -0.83 -14.49
C GLY A 166 -3.31 -1.19 -15.96
N PHE A 167 -4.42 -1.82 -16.34
CA PHE A 167 -4.89 -2.10 -17.72
C PHE A 167 -3.78 -2.06 -18.79
N THR A 168 -3.30 -3.21 -19.28
CA THR A 168 -2.48 -3.23 -20.50
C THR A 168 -3.38 -3.39 -21.72
N HIS A 169 -2.94 -2.88 -22.87
CA HIS A 169 -3.72 -2.95 -24.12
C HIS A 169 -3.88 -4.38 -24.65
N ASP A 170 -3.07 -5.33 -24.18
CA ASP A 170 -2.85 -6.58 -24.91
C ASP A 170 -3.43 -7.83 -24.24
N GLU A 171 -3.60 -7.90 -22.92
CA GLU A 171 -4.13 -9.14 -22.31
C GLU A 171 -4.91 -8.82 -21.03
N HIS A 172 -6.18 -9.24 -21.00
CA HIS A 172 -6.96 -9.42 -19.78
C HIS A 172 -6.41 -10.55 -18.87
N ASP A 173 -5.22 -11.08 -19.17
CA ASP A 173 -4.49 -12.00 -18.29
C ASP A 173 -3.80 -11.20 -17.19
N TYR A 174 -4.57 -10.91 -16.15
CA TYR A 174 -4.07 -10.42 -14.88
C TYR A 174 -3.20 -11.50 -14.24
N LYS A 175 -1.93 -11.58 -14.63
CA LYS A 175 -0.94 -12.28 -13.83
C LYS A 175 -0.54 -11.34 -12.71
N THR A 176 -0.99 -11.65 -11.50
CA THR A 176 -0.30 -11.19 -10.29
C THR A 176 1.19 -11.32 -10.58
N GLY A 177 1.95 -10.21 -10.48
CA GLY A 177 3.42 -10.30 -10.46
C GLY A 177 3.80 -11.44 -9.52
N PRO A 178 4.83 -12.25 -9.84
CA PRO A 178 5.09 -13.49 -9.13
C PRO A 178 5.01 -13.21 -7.64
N ALA A 179 4.06 -13.83 -6.94
CA ALA A 179 3.97 -13.78 -5.50
C ALA A 179 5.33 -14.24 -5.01
N ARG A 180 6.24 -13.29 -4.72
CA ARG A 180 7.62 -13.62 -4.41
C ARG A 180 7.48 -14.35 -3.08
N PRO A 181 7.80 -15.65 -3.01
CA PRO A 181 7.66 -16.37 -1.75
C PRO A 181 8.46 -15.57 -0.73
N LEU A 182 7.80 -15.14 0.35
CA LEU A 182 8.46 -14.47 1.45
C LEU A 182 9.66 -15.32 1.81
N SER A 183 10.86 -14.80 1.54
CA SER A 183 12.08 -15.45 1.97
C SER A 183 12.09 -15.27 3.48
N VAL A 184 11.46 -16.20 4.19
CA VAL A 184 11.58 -16.32 5.63
C VAL A 184 13.03 -16.71 5.86
N SER A 185 13.89 -15.72 6.16
CA SER A 185 15.22 -16.03 6.65
C SER A 185 15.04 -16.92 7.88
N PRO A 186 15.61 -18.14 7.90
CA PRO A 186 15.51 -18.98 9.07
C PRO A 186 16.11 -18.25 10.26
N PRO A 187 15.53 -18.36 11.47
CA PRO A 187 16.09 -17.74 12.66
C PRO A 187 17.52 -18.25 12.86
N HIS A 188 18.48 -17.32 12.95
CA HIS A 188 19.84 -17.64 13.36
C HIS A 188 19.80 -18.16 14.80
N THR A 189 19.94 -19.47 14.96
CA THR A 189 20.27 -20.08 16.25
C THR A 189 21.77 -19.89 16.50
N ASN A 190 22.11 -19.13 17.54
CA ASN A 190 23.45 -19.11 18.13
C ASN A 190 23.73 -20.41 18.90
#